data_AF-A0A2V8K298-F1
#
_entry.id   AF-A0A2V8K298-F1
#
_cell.length_a   1.000
_cell.length_b   1.000
_cell.length_c   1.000
_cell.angle_alpha   90.00
_cell.angle_beta   90.00
_cell.angle_gamma   90.00
#
_symmetry.space_group_name_H-M   'P 1'
#
loop_
_entity.id
_entity.type
_entity.pdbx_description
1 polymer ?
#
loop_
_entity_poly.entity_id
_entity_poly.type
_entity_poly.pdbx_seq_one_letter_code
_entity_poly.pdbx_strand_id
1 'polypeptide(L)'
;MTRRIVTLVFVVALFGQPAIAQNGNEHWVSTWAASPLLRALPAQQQPNAAPLPPNSFTNQTLRMIVRTSIGGRRIRLQLSNAYGSSALTVGAAHIALRSKDSAIVEGSDRALAFNGKASTMIPVGALMVSDPVDLYVPPLSDLAISLYFPNDTGPATMHATGLHTTYISKQGDMTVQPAITEATTSQSWYWISSVDVVAPAAAAAIVTFGDSITDG
;
A
#
# COMPACT_ATOMS: atom_id res chain seq x y z
N MET A 1 -50.33 -42.34 20.84
CA MET A 1 -48.99 -42.30 20.21
C MET A 1 -48.53 -40.85 20.15
N THR A 2 -47.76 -40.41 21.14
CA THR A 2 -47.46 -38.99 21.37
C THR A 2 -46.01 -38.71 20.97
N ARG A 3 -45.82 -37.90 19.93
CA ARG A 3 -44.52 -37.48 19.39
C ARG A 3 -43.76 -36.63 20.42
N ARG A 4 -42.50 -36.97 20.72
CA ARG A 4 -41.56 -36.13 21.47
C ARG A 4 -40.61 -35.46 20.49
N ILE A 5 -40.63 -34.14 20.45
CA ILE A 5 -39.69 -33.30 19.69
C ILE A 5 -38.49 -33.07 20.60
N VAL A 6 -37.29 -33.41 20.13
CA VAL A 6 -36.02 -33.14 20.81
C VAL A 6 -35.46 -31.84 20.21
N THR A 7 -35.41 -30.78 21.01
CA THR A 7 -34.78 -29.51 20.64
C THR A 7 -33.28 -29.60 20.93
N LEU A 8 -32.45 -29.51 19.88
CA LEU A 8 -31.00 -29.41 19.99
C LEU A 8 -30.62 -27.93 20.22
N VAL A 9 -29.92 -27.62 21.31
CA VAL A 9 -29.34 -26.29 21.56
C VAL A 9 -27.90 -26.29 21.04
N PHE A 10 -27.61 -25.48 20.03
CA PHE A 10 -26.25 -25.19 19.57
C PHE A 10 -25.65 -24.08 20.42
N VAL A 11 -24.61 -24.39 21.20
CA VAL A 11 -23.78 -23.39 21.88
C VAL A 11 -22.65 -22.99 20.94
N VAL A 12 -22.70 -21.76 20.41
CA VAL A 12 -21.58 -21.16 19.67
C VAL A 12 -20.64 -20.53 20.68
N ALA A 13 -19.47 -21.13 20.89
CA ALA A 13 -18.39 -20.54 21.66
C ALA A 13 -17.62 -19.54 20.77
N LEU A 14 -17.86 -18.24 20.98
CA LEU A 14 -17.08 -17.16 20.38
C LEU A 14 -15.73 -17.07 21.10
N PHE A 15 -14.67 -17.58 20.49
CA PHE A 15 -13.30 -17.29 20.89
C PHE A 15 -12.94 -15.87 20.42
N GLY A 16 -13.23 -14.86 21.24
CA GLY A 16 -12.71 -13.52 21.04
C GLY A 16 -11.20 -13.51 21.26
N GLN A 17 -10.43 -13.27 20.20
CA GLN A 17 -9.01 -12.94 20.36
C GLN A 17 -8.90 -11.60 21.09
N PRO A 18 -7.99 -11.45 22.07
CA PRO A 18 -7.79 -10.17 22.73
C PRO A 18 -7.26 -9.19 21.69
N ALA A 19 -8.04 -8.14 21.42
CA ALA A 19 -7.51 -6.95 20.79
C ALA A 19 -6.37 -6.43 21.69
N ILE A 20 -5.14 -6.36 21.18
CA ILE A 20 -4.08 -5.64 21.86
C ILE A 20 -4.54 -4.19 21.92
N ALA A 21 -5.02 -3.76 23.09
CA ALA A 21 -5.45 -2.41 23.34
C ALA A 21 -4.32 -1.44 22.96
N GLN A 22 -4.61 -0.44 22.14
CA GLN A 22 -3.75 0.73 22.02
C GLN A 22 -3.56 1.29 23.44
N ASN A 23 -2.31 1.44 23.88
CA ASN A 23 -2.02 2.29 25.03
C ASN A 23 -2.69 3.65 24.74
N GLY A 24 -3.50 4.17 25.67
CA GLY A 24 -4.29 5.40 25.48
C GLY A 24 -3.48 6.67 25.17
N ASN A 25 -2.16 6.54 24.98
CA ASN A 25 -1.21 7.60 24.65
C ASN A 25 -0.60 7.46 23.24
N GLU A 26 -1.02 6.50 22.42
CA GLU A 26 -0.53 6.34 21.04
C GLU A 26 -1.70 6.16 20.04
N HIS A 27 -1.54 6.68 18.83
CA HIS A 27 -2.54 6.56 17.76
C HIS A 27 -1.87 6.48 16.39
N TRP A 28 -2.66 6.14 15.36
CA TRP A 28 -2.18 6.09 13.98
C TRP A 28 -2.18 7.49 13.37
N VAL A 29 -1.05 7.88 12.78
CA VAL A 29 -0.90 9.14 12.04
C VAL A 29 -0.28 8.81 10.69
N SER A 30 -0.85 9.35 9.61
CA SER A 30 -0.28 9.22 8.28
C SER A 30 1.03 10.02 8.21
N THR A 31 2.14 9.31 8.00
CA THR A 31 3.46 9.93 7.81
C THR A 31 3.70 10.31 6.35
N TRP A 32 2.94 9.69 5.45
CA TRP A 32 2.93 9.96 4.02
C TRP A 32 1.54 9.61 3.46
N ALA A 33 1.09 10.37 2.46
CA ALA A 33 -0.11 10.08 1.69
C ALA A 33 0.11 10.54 0.24
N ALA A 34 -0.71 10.01 -0.67
CA ALA A 34 -0.81 10.50 -2.03
C ALA A 34 -2.26 10.83 -2.36
N SER A 35 -2.45 11.78 -3.27
CA SER A 35 -3.74 12.13 -3.85
C SER A 35 -3.93 11.36 -5.16
N PRO A 36 -4.58 10.18 -5.14
CA PRO A 36 -4.76 9.39 -6.35
C PRO A 36 -5.67 10.13 -7.33
N LEU A 37 -5.39 9.94 -8.61
CA LEU A 37 -6.18 10.45 -9.72
C LEU A 37 -6.60 9.31 -10.65
N LEU A 38 -7.80 9.44 -11.21
CA LEU A 38 -8.17 8.67 -12.39
C LEU A 38 -7.38 9.23 -13.55
N ARG A 39 -6.56 8.40 -14.21
CA ARG A 39 -5.90 8.82 -15.44
C ARG A 39 -6.96 9.10 -16.51
N ALA A 40 -7.12 10.36 -16.90
CA ALA A 40 -7.94 10.71 -18.06
C ALA A 40 -7.40 9.98 -19.31
N LEU A 41 -8.31 9.51 -20.17
CA LEU A 41 -8.00 9.02 -21.52
C LEU A 41 -7.04 10.00 -22.21
N PRO A 42 -6.11 9.54 -23.08
CA PRO A 42 -5.08 10.42 -23.60
C PRO A 42 -5.73 11.65 -24.24
N ALA A 43 -5.53 12.82 -23.63
CA ALA A 43 -5.61 14.08 -24.34
C ALA A 43 -4.74 13.88 -25.59
N GLN A 44 -5.26 14.25 -26.76
CA GLN A 44 -4.58 14.12 -28.05
C GLN A 44 -3.07 14.29 -27.85
N GLN A 45 -2.29 13.26 -28.17
CA GLN A 45 -0.84 13.27 -28.00
C GLN A 45 -0.32 14.55 -28.63
N GLN A 46 0.03 15.52 -27.78
CA GLN A 46 0.65 16.73 -28.27
C GLN A 46 1.97 16.29 -28.92
N PRO A 47 2.29 16.77 -30.12
CA PRO A 47 3.61 16.55 -30.69
C PRO A 47 4.65 16.97 -29.64
N ASN A 48 5.53 16.05 -29.24
CA ASN A 48 6.56 16.20 -28.21
C ASN A 48 6.14 16.04 -26.73
N ALA A 49 4.96 15.48 -26.43
CA ALA A 49 4.61 15.11 -25.05
C ALA A 49 5.55 14.01 -24.52
N ALA A 50 5.93 14.10 -23.24
CA ALA A 50 6.66 13.03 -22.57
C ALA A 50 5.87 11.70 -22.63
N PRO A 51 6.56 10.54 -22.69
CA PRO A 51 5.88 9.25 -22.64
C PRO A 51 4.99 9.15 -21.41
N LEU A 52 3.77 8.65 -21.61
CA LEU A 52 2.83 8.45 -20.51
C LEU A 52 3.34 7.34 -19.58
N PRO A 53 3.16 7.47 -18.25
CA PRO A 53 3.57 6.42 -17.34
C PRO A 53 2.78 5.13 -17.64
N PRO A 54 3.37 3.94 -17.41
CA PRO A 54 2.64 2.68 -17.48
C PRO A 54 1.37 2.76 -16.61
N ASN A 55 0.27 2.22 -17.11
CA ASN A 55 -1.03 2.32 -16.45
C ASN A 55 -1.65 0.95 -16.11
N SER A 56 -0.96 -0.15 -16.40
CA SER A 56 -1.37 -1.52 -16.11
C SER A 56 -0.13 -2.38 -15.96
N PHE A 57 -0.24 -3.46 -15.19
CA PHE A 57 0.84 -4.37 -14.89
C PHE A 57 0.32 -5.80 -14.91
N THR A 58 1.17 -6.76 -15.27
CA THR A 58 0.77 -8.17 -15.31
C THR A 58 1.94 -9.03 -14.91
N ASN A 59 1.78 -9.81 -13.84
CA ASN A 59 2.81 -10.66 -13.27
C ASN A 59 4.09 -9.86 -12.94
N GLN A 60 4.00 -8.73 -12.26
CA GLN A 60 5.14 -7.85 -11.97
C GLN A 60 5.12 -7.33 -10.52
N THR A 61 6.31 -7.04 -9.99
CA THR A 61 6.49 -6.31 -8.75
C THR A 61 6.78 -4.84 -9.02
N LEU A 62 6.07 -3.97 -8.32
CA LEU A 62 6.36 -2.54 -8.25
C LEU A 62 7.00 -2.25 -6.90
N ARG A 63 8.20 -1.65 -6.90
CA ARG A 63 8.84 -1.10 -5.70
C ARG A 63 8.79 0.41 -5.76
N MET A 64 7.95 0.99 -4.93
CA MET A 64 7.66 2.42 -4.83
C MET A 64 8.40 3.03 -3.66
N ILE A 65 9.10 4.14 -3.91
CA ILE A 65 9.80 4.87 -2.85
C ILE A 65 8.90 5.99 -2.32
N VAL A 66 8.76 6.09 -1.00
CA VAL A 66 8.05 7.19 -0.33
C VAL A 66 8.93 7.80 0.76
N ARG A 67 8.80 9.10 0.98
CA ARG A 67 9.49 9.84 2.04
C ARG A 67 8.55 10.04 3.22
N THR A 68 8.89 9.48 4.38
CA THR A 68 8.11 9.70 5.61
C THR A 68 8.35 11.10 6.17
N SER A 69 7.33 11.72 6.76
CA SER A 69 7.49 12.92 7.58
C SER A 69 7.92 12.56 9.00
N ILE A 70 7.01 12.02 9.81
CA ILE A 70 7.29 11.55 11.17
C ILE A 70 7.72 10.08 11.19
N GLY A 71 8.51 9.71 12.21
CA GLY A 71 8.90 8.33 12.46
C GLY A 71 7.90 7.58 13.35
N GLY A 72 8.13 6.27 13.52
CA GLY A 72 7.35 5.43 14.42
C GLY A 72 7.95 4.02 14.56
N ARG A 73 7.37 3.21 15.46
CA ARG A 73 7.83 1.83 15.74
C ARG A 73 6.97 0.74 15.09
N ARG A 74 5.77 1.12 14.66
CA ARG A 74 4.81 0.28 13.96
C ARG A 74 4.28 1.03 12.77
N ILE A 75 4.11 0.32 11.68
CA ILE A 75 3.69 0.87 10.39
C ILE A 75 2.59 0.01 9.79
N ARG A 76 1.71 0.63 9.01
CA ARG A 76 0.75 -0.04 8.15
C ARG A 76 0.60 0.71 6.83
N LEU A 77 0.23 -0.02 5.80
CA LEU A 77 0.03 0.49 4.45
C LEU A 77 -1.46 0.55 4.13
N GLN A 78 -1.91 1.63 3.52
CA GLN A 78 -3.22 1.70 2.88
C GLN A 78 -3.08 1.63 1.36
N LEU A 79 -3.84 0.72 0.78
CA LEU A 79 -4.01 0.56 -0.65
C LEU A 79 -5.42 1.01 -1.07
N SER A 80 -5.52 1.59 -2.26
CA SER A 80 -6.76 2.11 -2.83
C SER A 80 -6.96 1.65 -4.26
N ASN A 81 -8.10 1.02 -4.52
CA ASN A 81 -8.60 0.73 -5.86
C ASN A 81 -9.78 1.65 -6.22
N ALA A 82 -9.71 2.93 -5.81
CA ALA A 82 -10.79 3.90 -5.99
C ALA A 82 -11.20 4.11 -7.46
N TYR A 83 -10.25 4.02 -8.39
CA TYR A 83 -10.42 4.34 -9.81
C TYR A 83 -10.18 3.16 -10.75
N GLY A 84 -10.01 1.94 -10.22
CA GLY A 84 -9.84 0.74 -11.04
C GLY A 84 -11.12 0.35 -11.78
N SER A 85 -10.98 -0.46 -12.84
CA SER A 85 -12.11 -1.01 -13.59
C SER A 85 -12.45 -2.46 -13.23
N SER A 86 -11.65 -3.09 -12.37
CA SER A 86 -11.80 -4.48 -11.92
C SER A 86 -11.26 -4.64 -10.49
N ALA A 87 -11.54 -5.77 -9.86
CA ALA A 87 -10.97 -6.10 -8.56
C ALA A 87 -9.44 -6.29 -8.69
N LEU A 88 -8.68 -5.58 -7.87
CA LEU A 88 -7.22 -5.64 -7.86
C LEU A 88 -6.76 -6.81 -7.00
N THR A 89 -5.96 -7.71 -7.57
CA THR A 89 -5.29 -8.78 -6.80
C THR A 89 -3.86 -8.35 -6.45
N VAL A 90 -3.55 -8.30 -5.15
CA VAL A 90 -2.18 -8.13 -4.65
C VAL A 90 -1.71 -9.49 -4.15
N GLY A 91 -0.73 -10.08 -4.83
CA GLY A 91 -0.21 -11.42 -4.54
C GLY A 91 0.74 -11.45 -3.35
N ALA A 92 1.54 -10.39 -3.17
CA ALA A 92 2.42 -10.19 -2.03
C ALA A 92 2.67 -8.68 -1.84
N ALA A 93 2.95 -8.27 -0.61
CA ALA A 93 3.28 -6.90 -0.27
C ALA A 93 4.37 -6.85 0.79
N HIS A 94 5.37 -5.99 0.62
CA HIS A 94 6.49 -5.81 1.54
C HIS A 94 6.79 -4.34 1.76
N ILE A 95 7.33 -4.01 2.94
CA ILE A 95 7.82 -2.68 3.26
C ILE A 95 9.19 -2.76 3.95
N ALA A 96 10.11 -1.89 3.56
CA ALA A 96 11.46 -1.84 4.09
C ALA A 96 11.99 -0.40 4.13
N LEU A 97 13.05 -0.16 4.90
CA LEU A 97 13.82 1.08 4.76
C LEU A 97 14.60 1.03 3.45
N ARG A 98 14.59 2.11 2.67
CA ARG A 98 15.40 2.24 1.47
C ARG A 98 16.84 2.55 1.85
N SER A 99 17.79 1.88 1.20
CA SER A 99 19.22 2.22 1.30
C SER A 99 19.63 3.14 0.16
N LYS A 100 19.46 2.72 -1.09
CA LYS A 100 19.74 3.50 -2.31
C LYS A 100 18.97 2.92 -3.49
N ASP A 101 18.50 3.78 -4.39
CA ASP A 101 17.76 3.34 -5.58
C ASP A 101 16.61 2.38 -5.21
N SER A 102 16.55 1.19 -5.82
CA SER A 102 15.60 0.13 -5.46
C SER A 102 16.06 -0.74 -4.29
N ALA A 103 17.27 -0.52 -3.78
CA ALA A 103 17.86 -1.32 -2.72
C ALA A 103 17.29 -0.96 -1.34
N ILE A 104 17.16 -1.98 -0.50
CA ILE A 104 16.66 -1.87 0.87
C ILE A 104 17.81 -1.99 1.88
N VAL A 105 17.58 -1.53 3.10
CA VAL A 105 18.48 -1.77 4.23
C VAL A 105 18.31 -3.21 4.69
N GLU A 106 19.41 -3.93 4.83
CA GLU A 106 19.41 -5.32 5.29
C GLU A 106 18.71 -5.44 6.67
N GLY A 107 17.88 -6.49 6.83
CA GLY A 107 17.11 -6.72 8.06
C GLY A 107 15.91 -5.80 8.28
N SER A 108 15.65 -4.83 7.39
CA SER A 108 14.49 -3.93 7.50
C SER A 108 13.23 -4.42 6.77
N ASP A 109 13.34 -5.43 5.91
CA ASP A 109 12.20 -5.97 5.15
C ASP A 109 11.12 -6.59 6.05
N ARG A 110 9.87 -6.23 5.81
CA ARG A 110 8.70 -6.78 6.49
C ARG A 110 7.65 -7.18 5.46
N ALA A 111 7.26 -8.45 5.49
CA ALA A 111 6.07 -8.90 4.78
C ALA A 111 4.82 -8.25 5.38
N LEU A 112 3.95 -7.73 4.54
CA LEU A 112 2.65 -7.19 4.92
C LEU A 112 1.58 -8.27 4.75
N ALA A 113 0.68 -8.32 5.71
CA ALA A 113 -0.52 -9.14 5.65
C ALA A 113 -1.77 -8.26 5.61
N PHE A 114 -2.89 -8.84 5.19
CA PHE A 114 -4.20 -8.21 5.15
C PHE A 114 -5.20 -9.16 5.81
N ASN A 115 -5.60 -8.86 7.04
CA ASN A 115 -6.43 -9.74 7.86
C ASN A 115 -5.82 -11.14 7.99
N GLY A 116 -4.52 -11.18 8.31
CA GLY A 116 -3.71 -12.38 8.51
C GLY A 116 -3.27 -13.09 7.22
N LYS A 117 -3.61 -12.58 6.04
CA LYS A 117 -3.29 -13.21 4.75
C LYS A 117 -2.20 -12.46 3.99
N ALA A 118 -1.26 -13.17 3.39
CA ALA A 118 -0.18 -12.57 2.60
C ALA A 118 -0.67 -11.92 1.28
N SER A 119 -1.84 -12.31 0.79
CA SER A 119 -2.46 -11.76 -0.41
C SER A 119 -3.84 -11.19 -0.09
N THR A 120 -4.28 -10.27 -0.94
CA THR A 120 -5.60 -9.64 -0.81
C THR A 120 -6.19 -9.29 -2.16
N MET A 121 -7.51 -9.14 -2.19
CA MET A 121 -8.27 -8.64 -3.33
C MET A 121 -8.99 -7.37 -2.90
N ILE A 122 -8.82 -6.30 -3.66
CA ILE A 122 -9.43 -5.00 -3.39
C ILE A 122 -10.51 -4.74 -4.45
N PRO A 123 -11.81 -4.76 -4.08
CA PRO A 123 -12.88 -4.40 -5.00
C PRO A 123 -12.70 -3.01 -5.62
N VAL A 124 -13.36 -2.77 -6.75
CA VAL A 124 -13.43 -1.42 -7.34
C VAL A 124 -14.05 -0.46 -6.33
N GLY A 125 -13.46 0.73 -6.18
CA GLY A 125 -13.95 1.77 -5.27
C GLY A 125 -13.57 1.55 -3.81
N ALA A 126 -12.82 0.49 -3.48
CA ALA A 126 -12.51 0.12 -2.10
C ALA A 126 -11.07 0.47 -1.68
N LEU A 127 -10.90 0.57 -0.36
CA LEU A 127 -9.62 0.67 0.32
C LEU A 127 -9.30 -0.64 1.05
N MET A 128 -8.02 -0.91 1.24
CA MET A 128 -7.52 -2.02 2.05
C MET A 128 -6.36 -1.54 2.91
N VAL A 129 -6.40 -1.81 4.21
CA VAL A 129 -5.33 -1.47 5.15
C VAL A 129 -4.62 -2.75 5.56
N SER A 130 -3.29 -2.75 5.52
CA SER A 130 -2.51 -3.90 6.00
C SER A 130 -2.61 -4.06 7.51
N ASP A 131 -2.38 -5.28 7.97
CA ASP A 131 -2.07 -5.53 9.37
C ASP A 131 -0.80 -4.73 9.76
N PRO A 132 -0.69 -4.27 11.02
CA PRO A 132 0.47 -3.52 11.45
C PRO A 132 1.71 -4.42 11.57
N VAL A 133 2.87 -3.90 11.20
CA VAL A 133 4.17 -4.58 11.38
C VAL A 133 5.11 -3.75 12.24
N ASP A 134 5.94 -4.43 13.03
CA ASP A 134 7.00 -3.80 13.81
C ASP A 134 8.19 -3.45 12.90
N LEU A 135 8.36 -2.15 12.66
CA LEU A 135 9.48 -1.58 11.91
C LEU A 135 9.80 -0.21 12.52
N TYR A 136 11.04 -0.05 12.98
CA TYR A 136 11.51 1.26 13.39
C TYR A 136 11.77 2.13 12.16
N VAL A 137 10.96 3.17 11.99
CA VAL A 137 11.06 4.13 10.91
C VAL A 137 11.56 5.45 11.49
N PRO A 138 12.79 5.89 11.15
CA PRO A 138 13.25 7.22 11.53
C PRO A 138 12.40 8.32 10.87
N PRO A 139 12.20 9.48 11.52
CA PRO A 139 11.63 10.65 10.86
C PRO A 139 12.45 11.00 9.61
N LEU A 140 11.78 11.49 8.57
CA LEU A 140 12.45 11.87 7.32
C LEU A 140 13.34 10.74 6.79
N SER A 141 12.78 9.53 6.69
CA SER A 141 13.42 8.39 6.02
C SER A 141 12.68 8.01 4.75
N ASP A 142 13.37 7.26 3.88
CA ASP A 142 12.76 6.71 2.68
C ASP A 142 12.33 5.27 2.95
N LEU A 143 11.10 4.92 2.58
CA LEU A 143 10.59 3.56 2.60
C LEU A 143 10.51 3.03 1.17
N ALA A 144 10.83 1.75 1.01
CA ALA A 144 10.59 0.99 -0.21
C ALA A 144 9.39 0.07 0.01
N ILE A 145 8.31 0.31 -0.72
CA ILE A 145 7.07 -0.49 -0.67
C ILE A 145 7.02 -1.34 -1.93
N SER A 146 7.04 -2.67 -1.77
CA SER A 146 7.00 -3.61 -2.90
C SER A 146 5.63 -4.29 -2.97
N LEU A 147 4.93 -4.18 -4.10
CA LEU A 147 3.65 -4.86 -4.36
C LEU A 147 3.79 -5.78 -5.57
N TYR A 148 3.41 -7.05 -5.43
CA TYR A 148 3.36 -8.00 -6.53
C TYR A 148 1.93 -8.16 -7.07
N PHE A 149 1.77 -8.03 -8.38
CA PHE A 149 0.51 -8.19 -9.08
C PHE A 149 0.58 -9.43 -9.99
N PRO A 150 0.00 -10.58 -9.57
CA PRO A 150 0.10 -11.83 -10.34
C PRO A 150 -0.75 -11.83 -11.61
N ASN A 151 -1.83 -11.04 -11.62
CA ASN A 151 -2.79 -10.95 -12.71
C ASN A 151 -2.70 -9.58 -13.40
N ASP A 152 -3.35 -9.43 -14.55
CA ASP A 152 -3.56 -8.11 -15.14
C ASP A 152 -4.36 -7.22 -14.18
N THR A 153 -3.79 -6.08 -13.86
CA THR A 153 -4.39 -5.09 -12.96
C THR A 153 -5.49 -4.27 -13.61
N GLY A 154 -5.55 -4.24 -14.96
CA GLY A 154 -6.26 -3.20 -15.68
C GLY A 154 -5.68 -1.80 -15.38
N PRO A 155 -6.42 -0.73 -15.72
CA PRO A 155 -6.02 0.66 -15.44
C PRO A 155 -5.79 0.92 -13.95
N ALA A 156 -4.62 1.47 -13.63
CA ALA A 156 -4.21 1.73 -12.26
C ALA A 156 -4.90 2.95 -11.64
N THR A 157 -5.28 2.81 -10.36
CA THR A 157 -5.38 3.96 -9.45
C THR A 157 -3.95 4.45 -9.23
N MET A 158 -3.64 5.69 -9.62
CA MET A 158 -2.26 6.20 -9.58
C MET A 158 -2.21 7.63 -9.07
N HIS A 159 -1.06 8.05 -8.58
CA HIS A 159 -0.70 9.45 -8.46
C HIS A 159 0.44 9.71 -9.45
N ALA A 160 0.19 10.56 -10.45
CA ALA A 160 1.08 10.68 -11.61
C ALA A 160 2.36 11.48 -11.30
N THR A 161 2.31 12.39 -10.33
CA THR A 161 3.39 13.33 -9.95
C THR A 161 4.16 12.82 -8.73
N GLY A 162 4.60 11.56 -8.74
CA GLY A 162 5.19 10.95 -7.56
C GLY A 162 6.51 11.55 -7.08
N LEU A 163 7.23 12.33 -7.92
CA LEU A 163 8.56 12.93 -7.64
C LEU A 163 9.63 11.98 -7.05
N HIS A 164 9.32 10.68 -6.96
CA HIS A 164 10.13 9.59 -6.46
C HIS A 164 10.03 8.44 -7.45
N THR A 165 11.15 7.73 -7.61
CA THR A 165 11.25 6.64 -8.57
C THR A 165 10.48 5.42 -8.10
N THR A 166 9.60 4.94 -8.96
CA THR A 166 9.00 3.61 -8.88
C THR A 166 9.79 2.67 -9.80
N TYR A 167 10.22 1.55 -9.25
CA TYR A 167 10.94 0.49 -9.96
C TYR A 167 9.96 -0.63 -10.30
N ILE A 168 9.86 -0.97 -11.58
CA ILE A 168 8.96 -2.00 -12.10
C ILE A 168 9.83 -3.17 -12.54
N SER A 169 9.63 -4.34 -11.93
CA SER A 169 10.41 -5.52 -12.22
C SER A 169 10.09 -6.12 -13.60
N LYS A 170 10.96 -7.03 -14.04
CA LYS A 170 10.56 -8.09 -14.98
C LYS A 170 9.44 -8.95 -14.38
N GLN A 171 8.95 -9.91 -15.15
CA GLN A 171 7.90 -10.80 -14.67
C GLN A 171 8.30 -11.58 -13.41
N GLY A 172 7.35 -11.77 -12.51
CA GLY A 172 7.48 -12.55 -11.28
C GLY A 172 7.38 -11.74 -9.99
N ASP A 173 7.35 -12.46 -8.88
CA ASP A 173 7.39 -11.89 -7.54
C ASP A 173 8.85 -11.61 -7.13
N MET A 174 9.19 -10.34 -7.06
CA MET A 174 10.49 -9.83 -6.64
C MET A 174 10.40 -9.05 -5.31
N THR A 175 9.31 -9.20 -4.56
CA THR A 175 9.05 -8.38 -3.36
C THR A 175 10.12 -8.52 -2.29
N VAL A 176 10.65 -9.72 -2.08
CA VAL A 176 11.71 -10.05 -1.11
C VAL A 176 13.13 -9.72 -1.59
N GLN A 177 13.31 -9.28 -2.85
CA GLN A 177 14.65 -9.08 -3.39
C GLN A 177 15.32 -7.86 -2.72
N PRO A 178 16.61 -7.94 -2.34
CA PRO A 178 17.32 -6.81 -1.74
C PRO A 178 17.35 -5.57 -2.63
N ALA A 179 17.30 -5.75 -3.95
CA ALA A 179 17.13 -4.71 -4.96
C ALA A 179 16.40 -5.28 -6.18
N ILE A 180 15.72 -4.44 -6.96
CA ILE A 180 15.13 -4.84 -8.24
C ILE A 180 16.14 -4.55 -9.35
N THR A 181 16.76 -5.61 -9.89
CA THR A 181 17.70 -5.51 -11.02
C THR A 181 16.96 -5.34 -12.33
N GLU A 182 17.53 -4.57 -13.26
CA GLU A 182 16.99 -4.36 -14.62
C GLU A 182 15.54 -3.84 -14.61
N ALA A 183 15.19 -3.05 -13.59
CA ALA A 183 13.89 -2.43 -13.47
C ALA A 183 13.71 -1.37 -14.57
N THR A 184 12.49 -1.28 -15.12
CA THR A 184 12.04 -0.04 -15.75
C THR A 184 11.58 0.93 -14.66
N THR A 185 11.60 2.23 -14.97
CA THR A 185 11.28 3.26 -13.98
C THR A 185 10.09 4.10 -14.39
N SER A 186 9.30 4.51 -13.40
CA SER A 186 8.24 5.51 -13.51
C SER A 186 8.42 6.55 -12.40
N GLN A 187 7.81 7.72 -12.55
CA GLN A 187 7.75 8.75 -11.50
C GLN A 187 6.32 8.82 -10.91
N SER A 188 5.60 7.71 -10.92
CA SER A 188 4.22 7.63 -10.43
C SER A 188 4.11 6.59 -9.31
N TRP A 189 3.22 6.85 -8.36
CA TRP A 189 2.80 5.85 -7.37
C TRP A 189 1.53 5.15 -7.83
N TYR A 190 1.42 3.87 -7.51
CA TYR A 190 0.33 3.00 -7.97
C TYR A 190 -0.33 2.31 -6.78
N TRP A 191 -1.64 2.52 -6.63
CA TRP A 191 -2.52 2.00 -5.58
C TRP A 191 -2.14 2.29 -4.12
N ILE A 192 -0.94 2.76 -3.79
CA ILE A 192 -0.63 3.24 -2.43
C ILE A 192 -1.33 4.59 -2.17
N SER A 193 -2.06 4.70 -1.07
CA SER A 193 -2.77 5.94 -0.71
C SER A 193 -2.29 6.55 0.60
N SER A 194 -1.86 5.74 1.56
CA SER A 194 -1.21 6.24 2.78
C SER A 194 -0.25 5.25 3.39
N VAL A 195 0.71 5.79 4.14
CA VAL A 195 1.53 5.05 5.10
C VAL A 195 1.29 5.66 6.46
N ASP A 196 0.82 4.85 7.40
CA ASP A 196 0.57 5.30 8.76
C ASP A 196 1.59 4.70 9.73
N VAL A 197 1.99 5.49 10.71
CA VAL A 197 2.81 5.04 11.84
C VAL A 197 2.08 5.21 13.15
N VAL A 198 2.38 4.35 14.13
CA VAL A 198 1.96 4.58 15.52
C VAL A 198 2.83 5.69 16.10
N ALA A 199 2.18 6.76 16.56
CA ALA A 199 2.81 7.96 17.09
C ALA A 199 2.23 8.35 18.47
N PRO A 200 2.97 9.11 19.29
CA PRO A 200 2.46 9.63 20.57
C PRO A 200 1.21 10.51 20.38
N ALA A 201 0.40 10.65 21.43
CA ALA A 201 -0.84 11.43 21.44
C ALA A 201 -0.69 12.89 20.96
N ALA A 202 0.49 13.49 21.11
CA ALA A 202 0.76 14.86 20.66
C ALA A 202 1.08 14.99 19.16
N ALA A 203 1.32 13.89 18.45
CA ALA A 203 1.55 13.92 17.00
C ALA A 203 0.23 14.21 16.26
N ALA A 204 0.33 14.91 15.13
CA ALA A 204 -0.81 15.21 14.28
C ALA A 204 -0.38 15.23 12.81
N ALA A 205 -1.33 14.96 11.91
CA ALA A 205 -1.17 15.19 10.48
C ALA A 205 -1.72 16.58 10.12
N ILE A 206 -1.02 17.28 9.23
CA ILE A 206 -1.50 18.52 8.62
C ILE A 206 -1.85 18.21 7.17
N VAL A 207 -3.04 18.60 6.75
CA VAL A 207 -3.51 18.43 5.37
C VAL A 207 -3.68 19.80 4.73
N THR A 208 -3.09 19.97 3.56
CA THR A 208 -3.23 21.19 2.75
C THR A 208 -4.14 20.92 1.57
N PHE A 209 -5.09 21.83 1.32
CA PHE A 209 -5.94 21.83 0.13
C PHE A 209 -5.59 23.04 -0.72
N GLY A 210 -5.37 22.83 -2.01
CA GLY A 210 -4.99 23.90 -2.94
C GLY A 210 -5.26 23.55 -4.40
N ASP A 211 -4.75 24.39 -5.29
CA ASP A 211 -4.79 24.18 -6.73
C ASP A 211 -3.60 23.33 -7.21
N SER A 212 -3.30 23.35 -8.51
CA SER A 212 -2.21 22.58 -9.12
C SER A 212 -0.80 22.90 -8.60
N ILE A 213 -0.61 23.90 -7.74
CA ILE A 213 0.66 24.16 -7.04
C ILE A 213 0.80 23.26 -5.79
N THR A 214 -0.33 22.85 -5.21
CA THR A 214 -0.37 21.91 -4.08
C THR A 214 -0.43 20.49 -4.63
N ASP A 215 0.73 19.86 -4.73
CA ASP A 215 0.85 18.43 -5.00
C ASP A 215 0.85 17.65 -3.68
N GLY A 216 0.18 16.50 -3.65
CA GLY A 216 0.00 15.73 -2.42
C GLY A 216 -0.42 14.29 -2.66
#